data_AF-A0A953GI00-F1
#
_entry.id   AF-A0A953GI00-F1
#
_cell.length_a   1.000
_cell.length_b   1.000
_cell.length_c   1.000
_cell.angle_alpha   90.00
_cell.angle_beta   90.00
_cell.angle_gamma   90.00
#
_symmetry.space_group_name_H-M   'P 1'
#
loop_
_entity.id
_entity.type
_entity.pdbx_description
1 polymer ?
#
loop_
_entity_poly.entity_id
_entity_poly.type
_entity_poly.pdbx_seq_one_letter_code
_entity_poly.pdbx_strand_id
1 'polypeptide(L)'
;MANLSQKVQNRMVEGLKRYQPLLKMLKDKDINESDTVVVVTDMLCDIFGFEKYGEITSEYDIKKTYCDLAIKLDGNISFLIEVKAIGLSLKSDHIKQAVDYGANAGVDWVILTNGNSWEIYKIIFEKPVFHELVCEFEMDSVSHRKDADLELLYLVCKEGLNKTALEDFHTKKQFLSKHFLGAVILSDDVLDYIRKYLRKLNSEIKLENDSLRKAISEDVLKREILEGEKSVDASKS
;
A
#
# COMPACT_ATOMS: atom_id res chain seq x y z
N MET A 1 7.13 -5.64 -13.52
CA MET A 1 6.40 -4.43 -13.95
C MET A 1 5.03 -4.88 -14.38
N ALA A 2 3.98 -4.24 -13.88
CA ALA A 2 2.63 -4.58 -14.31
C ALA A 2 2.52 -4.23 -15.79
N ASN A 3 2.11 -5.17 -16.63
CA ASN A 3 1.89 -4.87 -18.05
C ASN A 3 0.59 -4.06 -18.18
N LEU A 4 0.72 -2.75 -18.04
CA LEU A 4 -0.38 -1.78 -18.11
C LEU A 4 -0.91 -1.72 -19.54
N SER A 5 -2.16 -2.09 -19.75
CA SER A 5 -2.77 -1.98 -21.08
C SER A 5 -2.82 -0.51 -21.53
N GLN A 6 -2.67 -0.26 -22.84
CA GLN A 6 -2.71 1.10 -23.39
C GLN A 6 -4.01 1.84 -23.03
N LYS A 7 -5.13 1.11 -22.94
CA LYS A 7 -6.43 1.68 -22.54
C LYS A 7 -6.36 2.27 -21.13
N VAL A 8 -5.80 1.53 -20.18
CA VAL A 8 -5.68 1.96 -18.77
C VAL A 8 -4.69 3.13 -18.66
N GLN A 9 -3.56 3.06 -19.37
CA GLN A 9 -2.60 4.16 -19.40
C GLN A 9 -3.22 5.46 -19.95
N ASN A 10 -3.94 5.38 -21.07
CA ASN A 10 -4.58 6.56 -21.67
C ASN A 10 -5.60 7.19 -20.71
N ARG A 11 -6.43 6.36 -20.05
CA ARG A 11 -7.40 6.83 -19.03
C ARG A 11 -6.70 7.57 -17.90
N MET A 12 -5.64 7.00 -17.33
CA MET A 12 -4.88 7.66 -16.26
C MET A 12 -4.24 8.97 -16.74
N VAL A 13 -3.66 9.00 -17.94
CA VAL A 13 -3.05 10.21 -18.52
C VAL A 13 -4.08 11.32 -18.72
N GLU A 14 -5.24 11.01 -19.29
CA GLU A 14 -6.34 11.96 -19.50
C GLU A 14 -6.89 12.47 -18.17
N GLY A 15 -7.13 11.56 -17.23
CA GLY A 15 -7.57 11.90 -15.88
C GLY A 15 -6.58 12.79 -15.14
N LEU A 16 -5.28 12.45 -15.12
CA LEU A 16 -4.26 13.29 -14.50
C LEU A 16 -4.24 14.72 -15.07
N LYS A 17 -4.28 14.86 -16.40
CA LYS A 17 -4.32 16.18 -17.08
C LYS A 17 -5.56 16.99 -16.72
N ARG A 18 -6.69 16.33 -16.44
CA ARG A 18 -7.94 16.98 -16.04
C ARG A 18 -7.98 17.33 -14.56
N TYR A 19 -7.61 16.39 -13.70
CA TYR A 19 -7.82 16.50 -12.25
C TYR A 19 -6.71 17.26 -11.53
N GLN A 20 -5.45 17.22 -11.98
CA GLN A 20 -4.37 18.01 -11.37
C GLN A 20 -4.67 19.53 -11.31
N PRO A 21 -5.04 20.21 -12.42
CA PRO A 21 -5.39 21.63 -12.35
C PRO A 21 -6.71 21.89 -11.61
N LEU A 22 -7.67 20.96 -11.67
CA LEU A 22 -8.93 21.06 -10.93
C LEU A 22 -8.70 21.01 -9.42
N LEU A 23 -7.96 20.02 -8.93
CA LEU A 23 -7.63 19.87 -7.51
C LEU A 23 -6.91 21.11 -6.97
N LYS A 24 -5.97 21.67 -7.74
CA LYS A 24 -5.32 22.93 -7.37
C LYS A 24 -6.33 24.07 -7.19
N MET A 25 -7.21 24.26 -8.16
CA MET A 25 -8.24 25.31 -8.12
C MET A 25 -9.25 25.10 -6.97
N LEU A 26 -9.63 23.86 -6.70
CA LEU A 26 -10.54 23.52 -5.59
C LEU A 26 -9.88 23.71 -4.23
N LYS A 27 -8.59 23.40 -4.12
CA LYS A 27 -7.78 23.67 -2.93
C LYS A 27 -7.67 25.16 -2.65
N ASP A 28 -7.43 25.97 -3.68
CA ASP A 28 -7.40 27.44 -3.57
C ASP A 28 -8.76 28.03 -3.14
N LYS A 29 -9.86 27.33 -3.42
CA LYS A 29 -11.22 27.69 -3.00
C LYS A 29 -11.61 27.16 -1.62
N ASP A 30 -10.77 26.35 -0.99
CA ASP A 30 -11.00 25.72 0.31
C ASP A 30 -12.37 25.02 0.40
N ILE A 31 -12.66 24.16 -0.59
CA ILE A 31 -13.93 23.41 -0.62
C ILE A 31 -14.03 22.45 0.57
N ASN A 32 -15.27 22.20 1.00
CA ASN A 32 -15.54 21.32 2.14
C ASN A 32 -15.38 19.82 1.79
N GLU A 33 -15.54 18.97 2.79
CA GLU A 33 -15.44 17.51 2.68
C GLU A 33 -16.47 16.93 1.69
N SER A 34 -17.74 17.35 1.76
CA SER A 34 -18.79 16.86 0.87
C SER A 34 -18.51 17.17 -0.60
N ASP A 35 -18.01 18.37 -0.90
CA ASP A 35 -17.61 18.75 -2.26
C ASP A 35 -16.36 17.95 -2.70
N THR A 36 -15.47 17.63 -1.75
CA THR A 36 -14.29 16.80 -2.02
C THR A 36 -14.69 15.35 -2.34
N VAL A 37 -15.68 14.79 -1.64
CA VAL A 37 -16.26 13.46 -1.92
C VAL A 37 -16.78 13.36 -3.36
N VAL A 38 -17.45 14.41 -3.86
CA VAL A 38 -17.94 14.45 -5.25
C VAL A 38 -16.79 14.34 -6.24
N VAL A 39 -15.71 15.10 -6.02
CA VAL A 39 -14.54 15.11 -6.91
C VAL A 39 -13.78 13.79 -6.84
N VAL A 40 -13.62 13.22 -5.64
CA VAL A 40 -13.03 11.89 -5.43
C VAL A 40 -13.85 10.82 -6.16
N THR A 41 -15.19 10.88 -6.09
CA THR A 41 -16.08 9.98 -6.82
C THR A 41 -15.84 10.07 -8.33
N ASP A 42 -15.73 11.28 -8.87
CA ASP A 42 -15.47 11.46 -10.30
C ASP A 42 -14.06 10.97 -10.70
N MET A 43 -13.05 11.09 -9.82
CA MET A 43 -11.71 10.51 -10.02
C MET A 43 -11.73 8.97 -9.99
N LEU A 44 -12.51 8.35 -9.09
CA LEU A 44 -12.72 6.90 -9.04
C LEU A 44 -13.27 6.37 -10.38
N CYS A 45 -14.15 7.13 -11.03
CA CYS A 45 -14.62 6.79 -12.37
C CYS A 45 -13.55 7.06 -13.44
N ASP A 46 -13.08 8.30 -13.52
CA ASP A 46 -12.34 8.80 -14.69
C ASP A 46 -10.87 8.40 -14.71
N ILE A 47 -10.25 8.16 -13.55
CA ILE A 47 -8.85 7.72 -13.43
C ILE A 47 -8.83 6.21 -13.16
N PHE A 48 -9.55 5.77 -12.14
CA PHE A 48 -9.45 4.41 -11.62
C PHE A 48 -10.40 3.40 -12.29
N GLY A 49 -11.36 3.88 -13.09
CA GLY A 49 -12.15 3.04 -14.00
C GLY A 49 -13.35 2.35 -13.37
N PHE A 50 -13.81 2.81 -12.21
CA PHE A 50 -14.99 2.26 -11.53
C PHE A 50 -16.30 2.79 -12.12
N GLU A 51 -17.33 1.95 -12.14
CA GLU A 51 -18.68 2.33 -12.58
C GLU A 51 -19.45 3.05 -11.46
N LYS A 52 -19.82 4.31 -11.71
CA LYS A 52 -20.41 5.20 -10.70
C LYS A 52 -21.62 4.62 -9.95
N TYR A 53 -22.54 3.98 -10.66
CA TYR A 53 -23.81 3.47 -10.09
C TYR A 53 -23.80 1.97 -9.80
N GLY A 54 -22.76 1.26 -10.24
CA GLY A 54 -22.65 -0.19 -10.06
C GLY A 54 -21.64 -0.58 -8.99
N GLU A 55 -20.55 0.19 -8.88
CA GLU A 55 -19.36 -0.19 -8.13
C GLU A 55 -18.97 0.82 -7.05
N ILE A 56 -19.49 2.04 -7.11
CA ILE A 56 -19.28 3.06 -6.07
C ILE A 56 -20.57 3.21 -5.26
N THR A 57 -20.45 3.11 -3.94
CA THR A 57 -21.55 3.36 -3.00
C THR A 57 -21.16 4.50 -2.06
N SER A 58 -22.01 5.51 -1.92
CA SER A 58 -21.83 6.59 -0.95
C SER A 58 -22.53 6.27 0.37
N GLU A 59 -22.03 6.82 1.48
CA GLU A 59 -22.61 6.65 2.83
C GLU A 59 -22.88 5.18 3.16
N TYR A 60 -21.83 4.35 3.09
CA TYR A 60 -21.95 2.92 3.31
C TYR A 60 -22.11 2.61 4.81
N ASP A 61 -23.24 2.00 5.21
CA ASP A 61 -23.52 1.64 6.61
C ASP A 61 -22.58 0.53 7.11
N ILE A 62 -21.86 0.85 8.18
CA ILE A 62 -21.00 -0.04 8.93
C ILE A 62 -21.40 0.07 10.40
N LYS A 63 -22.26 -0.84 10.83
CA LYS A 63 -22.66 -1.03 12.24
C LYS A 63 -22.98 0.30 12.95
N LYS A 64 -23.91 1.10 12.42
CA LYS A 64 -24.39 2.40 12.96
C LYS A 64 -23.46 3.59 12.71
N THR A 65 -22.45 3.42 11.89
CA THR A 65 -21.60 4.50 11.36
C THR A 65 -21.55 4.41 9.84
N TYR A 66 -21.14 5.47 9.17
CA TYR A 66 -21.13 5.54 7.71
C TYR A 66 -19.72 5.86 7.22
N CYS A 67 -19.25 5.11 6.23
CA CYS A 67 -18.05 5.43 5.47
C CYS A 67 -18.43 6.25 4.24
N ASP A 68 -17.65 7.26 3.88
CA ASP A 68 -18.00 8.20 2.80
C ASP A 68 -18.24 7.48 1.48
N LEU A 69 -17.32 6.60 1.09
CA LEU A 69 -17.41 5.83 -0.14
C LEU A 69 -16.96 4.37 0.09
N ALA A 70 -17.61 3.45 -0.62
CA ALA A 70 -17.21 2.05 -0.71
C ALA A 70 -17.11 1.63 -2.17
N ILE A 71 -16.05 0.90 -2.50
CA ILE A 71 -15.90 0.23 -3.80
C ILE A 71 -16.37 -1.20 -3.67
N LYS A 72 -17.34 -1.59 -4.50
CA LYS A 72 -17.93 -2.91 -4.52
C LYS A 72 -17.71 -3.58 -5.87
N LEU A 73 -16.95 -4.67 -5.89
CA LEU A 73 -16.70 -5.48 -7.07
C LEU A 73 -17.29 -6.88 -6.85
N ASP A 74 -18.05 -7.38 -7.81
CA ASP A 74 -18.66 -8.72 -7.77
C ASP A 74 -19.42 -9.05 -6.48
N GLY A 75 -20.06 -8.04 -5.87
CA GLY A 75 -20.81 -8.22 -4.63
C GLY A 75 -20.01 -8.00 -3.34
N ASN A 76 -18.68 -7.90 -3.41
CA ASN A 76 -17.79 -7.77 -2.26
C ASN A 76 -17.21 -6.36 -2.15
N ILE A 77 -16.98 -5.88 -0.93
CA ILE A 77 -16.34 -4.58 -0.72
C ILE A 77 -14.82 -4.76 -0.90
N SER A 78 -14.28 -4.08 -1.90
CA SER A 78 -12.83 -4.08 -2.19
C SER A 78 -12.10 -2.95 -1.47
N PHE A 79 -12.74 -1.79 -1.33
CA PHE A 79 -12.21 -0.66 -0.55
C PHE A 79 -13.31 0.01 0.26
N LEU A 80 -12.94 0.48 1.43
CA LEU A 80 -13.62 1.57 2.13
C LEU A 80 -12.76 2.82 2.04
N ILE A 81 -13.37 3.96 1.75
CA ILE A 81 -12.67 5.20 1.46
C ILE A 81 -13.21 6.30 2.39
N GLU A 82 -12.33 6.82 3.22
CA GLU A 82 -12.57 7.99 4.05
C GLU A 82 -12.03 9.23 3.34
N VAL A 83 -12.87 10.24 3.17
CA VAL A 83 -12.54 11.47 2.46
C VAL A 83 -12.51 12.62 3.45
N LYS A 84 -11.50 13.48 3.33
CA LYS A 84 -11.38 14.73 4.09
C LYS A 84 -11.45 15.94 3.16
N ALA A 85 -11.71 17.12 3.72
CA ALA A 85 -11.64 18.38 2.97
C ALA A 85 -10.28 18.56 2.28
N ILE A 86 -10.28 19.07 1.03
CA ILE A 86 -9.08 19.17 0.19
C ILE A 86 -7.92 19.99 0.81
N GLY A 87 -8.25 20.99 1.64
CA GLY A 87 -7.26 21.81 2.35
C GLY A 87 -6.64 21.14 3.57
N LEU A 88 -7.23 20.03 4.04
CA LEU A 88 -6.81 19.34 5.26
C LEU A 88 -5.64 18.41 4.98
N SER A 89 -4.56 18.55 5.75
CA SER A 89 -3.48 17.56 5.77
C SER A 89 -3.96 16.27 6.45
N LEU A 90 -3.72 15.14 5.80
CA LEU A 90 -4.01 13.81 6.34
C LEU A 90 -3.10 13.53 7.55
N LYS A 91 -3.67 12.91 8.59
CA LYS A 91 -3.00 12.64 9.87
C LYS A 91 -3.38 11.26 10.36
N SER A 92 -2.55 10.69 11.24
CA SER A 92 -2.76 9.38 11.87
C SER A 92 -4.11 9.22 12.59
N ASP A 93 -4.68 10.32 13.09
CA ASP A 93 -5.97 10.24 13.80
C ASP A 93 -7.14 10.04 12.82
N HIS A 94 -6.99 10.49 11.57
CA HIS A 94 -8.01 10.33 10.55
C HIS A 94 -8.11 8.88 10.07
N ILE A 95 -6.98 8.15 10.00
CA ILE A 95 -6.98 6.75 9.53
C ILE A 95 -7.70 5.82 10.51
N LYS A 96 -7.76 6.17 11.80
CA LYS A 96 -8.45 5.34 12.80
C LYS A 96 -9.91 5.08 12.43
N GLN A 97 -10.62 6.09 11.92
CA GLN A 97 -12.02 5.94 11.48
C GLN A 97 -12.14 4.90 10.35
N ALA A 98 -11.33 5.04 9.30
CA ALA A 98 -11.35 4.10 8.18
C ALA A 98 -10.96 2.68 8.59
N VAL A 99 -9.98 2.54 9.50
CA VAL A 99 -9.56 1.22 10.01
C VAL A 99 -10.65 0.58 10.87
N ASP A 100 -11.31 1.36 11.74
CA ASP A 100 -12.43 0.87 12.53
C ASP A 100 -13.59 0.39 11.63
N TYR A 101 -13.83 1.09 10.52
CA TYR A 101 -14.79 0.69 9.49
C TYR A 101 -14.41 -0.64 8.83
N GLY A 102 -13.20 -0.75 8.29
CA GLY A 102 -12.74 -1.96 7.62
C GLY A 102 -12.65 -3.17 8.57
N ALA A 103 -12.18 -2.97 9.80
CA ALA A 103 -12.15 -4.01 10.81
C ALA A 103 -13.54 -4.54 11.15
N ASN A 104 -14.55 -3.65 11.21
CA ASN A 104 -15.92 -4.03 11.50
C ASN A 104 -16.66 -4.70 10.33
N ALA A 105 -16.31 -4.33 9.10
CA ALA A 105 -16.87 -4.86 7.87
C ALA A 105 -16.13 -6.11 7.35
N GLY A 106 -14.95 -6.45 7.90
CA GLY A 106 -14.11 -7.53 7.41
C GLY A 106 -13.46 -7.22 6.07
N VAL A 107 -13.10 -5.95 5.85
CA VAL A 107 -12.48 -5.45 4.61
C VAL A 107 -11.00 -5.22 4.86
N ASP A 108 -10.16 -5.82 4.03
CA ASP A 108 -8.70 -5.78 4.18
C ASP A 108 -8.09 -4.42 3.81
N TRP A 109 -8.76 -3.64 2.96
CA TRP A 109 -8.17 -2.46 2.34
C TRP A 109 -9.00 -1.21 2.57
N VAL A 110 -8.33 -0.16 3.02
CA VAL A 110 -8.94 1.15 3.25
C VAL A 110 -8.10 2.26 2.63
N ILE A 111 -8.76 3.30 2.17
CA ILE A 111 -8.13 4.49 1.57
C ILE A 111 -8.50 5.70 2.42
N LEU A 112 -7.50 6.51 2.75
CA LEU A 112 -7.70 7.85 3.29
C LEU A 112 -7.26 8.86 2.23
N THR A 113 -8.13 9.83 1.89
CA THR A 113 -7.81 10.83 0.87
C THR A 113 -8.42 12.19 1.14
N ASN A 114 -7.81 13.24 0.61
CA ASN A 114 -8.40 14.58 0.50
C ASN A 114 -8.54 15.01 -0.98
N GLY A 115 -8.55 14.03 -1.90
CA GLY A 115 -8.51 14.26 -3.34
C GLY A 115 -7.10 14.41 -3.90
N ASN A 116 -6.21 15.17 -3.25
CA ASN A 116 -4.81 15.29 -3.69
C ASN A 116 -3.93 14.16 -3.17
N SER A 117 -3.90 13.98 -1.86
CA SER A 117 -3.12 12.92 -1.20
C SER A 117 -3.99 11.67 -1.09
N TRP A 118 -3.41 10.52 -1.43
CA TRP A 118 -4.04 9.21 -1.37
C TRP A 118 -3.15 8.28 -0.57
N GLU A 119 -3.66 7.77 0.54
CA GLU A 119 -2.97 6.83 1.43
C GLU A 119 -3.75 5.51 1.45
N ILE A 120 -3.11 4.42 1.03
CA ILE A 120 -3.73 3.11 0.91
C ILE A 120 -3.18 2.22 2.01
N TYR A 121 -4.07 1.71 2.85
CA TYR A 121 -3.74 0.92 4.01
C TYR A 121 -4.28 -0.50 3.91
N LYS A 122 -3.48 -1.45 4.42
CA LYS A 122 -3.93 -2.81 4.70
C LYS A 122 -4.25 -2.97 6.17
N ILE A 123 -5.43 -3.49 6.47
CA ILE A 123 -5.82 -3.92 7.82
C ILE A 123 -5.25 -5.31 8.07
N ILE A 124 -4.61 -5.47 9.22
CA ILE A 124 -4.08 -6.75 9.69
C ILE A 124 -4.98 -7.22 10.83
N PHE A 125 -5.74 -8.30 10.57
CA PHE A 125 -6.71 -8.89 11.49
C PHE A 125 -6.05 -9.76 12.57
N GLU A 126 -5.07 -9.19 13.27
CA GLU A 126 -4.46 -9.77 14.46
C GLU A 126 -5.14 -9.24 15.73
N LYS A 127 -4.67 -9.66 16.90
CA LYS A 127 -5.18 -9.20 18.20
C LYS A 127 -4.06 -8.49 18.97
N PRO A 128 -4.05 -7.15 19.03
CA PRO A 128 -5.06 -6.21 18.49
C PRO A 128 -5.01 -6.04 16.97
N VAL A 129 -6.10 -5.55 16.38
CA VAL A 129 -6.13 -5.15 14.96
C VAL A 129 -5.19 -3.95 14.79
N PHE A 130 -4.38 -3.98 13.73
CA PHE A 130 -3.55 -2.84 13.34
C PHE A 130 -3.59 -2.65 11.82
N HIS A 131 -2.90 -1.62 11.32
CA HIS A 131 -2.88 -1.29 9.90
C HIS A 131 -1.47 -0.96 9.42
N GLU A 132 -1.24 -1.16 8.13
CA GLU A 132 0.03 -0.84 7.47
C GLU A 132 -0.23 0.11 6.29
N LEU A 133 0.51 1.22 6.22
CA LEU A 133 0.54 2.05 5.02
C LEU A 133 1.26 1.28 3.91
N VAL A 134 0.52 0.88 2.88
CA VAL A 134 1.05 0.07 1.78
C VAL A 134 1.62 0.95 0.68
N CYS A 135 0.87 1.94 0.22
CA CYS A 135 1.36 2.95 -0.71
C CYS A 135 0.70 4.30 -0.45
N GLU A 136 1.38 5.35 -0.88
CA GLU A 136 0.88 6.71 -0.87
C GLU A 136 1.30 7.41 -2.16
N PHE A 137 0.47 8.35 -2.62
CA PHE A 137 0.83 9.25 -3.70
C PHE A 137 0.07 10.57 -3.60
N GLU A 138 0.66 11.63 -4.16
CA GLU A 138 0.02 12.93 -4.31
C GLU A 138 -0.27 13.18 -5.79
N MET A 139 -1.51 13.52 -6.11
CA MET A 139 -1.97 13.70 -7.48
C MET A 139 -1.17 14.76 -8.23
N ASP A 140 -0.79 15.86 -7.59
CA ASP A 140 0.03 16.91 -8.19
C ASP A 140 1.50 16.52 -8.42
N SER A 141 2.01 15.52 -7.69
CA SER A 141 3.37 14.99 -7.83
C SER A 141 3.49 13.84 -8.84
N VAL A 142 2.38 13.14 -9.12
CA VAL A 142 2.34 12.03 -10.09
C VAL A 142 2.60 12.53 -11.52
N SER A 143 3.60 11.94 -12.17
CA SER A 143 3.96 12.23 -13.56
C SER A 143 3.52 11.11 -14.49
N HIS A 144 2.59 11.41 -15.40
CA HIS A 144 2.14 10.50 -16.47
C HIS A 144 3.23 10.08 -17.47
N ARG A 145 4.45 10.62 -17.33
CA ARG A 145 5.64 10.24 -18.12
C ARG A 145 6.55 9.23 -17.42
N LYS A 146 6.25 8.89 -16.16
CA LYS A 146 7.01 7.94 -15.36
C LYS A 146 6.17 6.69 -15.15
N ASP A 147 6.65 5.56 -15.66
CA ASP A 147 5.94 4.29 -15.53
C ASP A 147 5.71 3.90 -14.07
N ALA A 148 6.68 4.17 -13.19
CA ALA A 148 6.55 3.90 -11.76
C ALA A 148 5.37 4.64 -11.10
N ASP A 149 5.09 5.88 -11.51
CA ASP A 149 3.97 6.65 -10.97
C ASP A 149 2.63 6.11 -11.49
N LEU A 150 2.59 5.67 -12.76
CA LEU A 150 1.41 5.01 -13.33
C LEU A 150 1.17 3.63 -12.71
N GLU A 151 2.23 2.89 -12.37
CA GLU A 151 2.14 1.63 -11.63
C GLU A 151 1.56 1.85 -10.22
N LEU A 152 1.87 2.96 -9.55
CA LEU A 152 1.26 3.30 -8.25
C LEU A 152 -0.24 3.57 -8.38
N LEU A 153 -0.67 4.38 -9.35
CA LEU A 153 -2.09 4.61 -9.61
C LEU A 153 -2.84 3.33 -9.95
N TYR A 154 -2.18 2.43 -10.68
CA TYR A 154 -2.76 1.15 -11.10
C TYR A 154 -3.15 0.25 -9.92
N LEU A 155 -2.51 0.40 -8.75
CA LEU A 155 -2.86 -0.36 -7.55
C LEU A 155 -4.30 -0.11 -7.08
N VAL A 156 -4.86 1.06 -7.40
CA VAL A 156 -6.23 1.46 -7.05
C VAL A 156 -7.20 1.25 -8.22
N CYS A 157 -6.71 1.11 -9.46
CA CYS A 157 -7.55 0.88 -10.62
C CYS A 157 -8.34 -0.44 -10.49
N LYS A 158 -9.57 -0.45 -11.00
CA LYS A 158 -10.42 -1.65 -11.12
C LYS A 158 -9.66 -2.84 -11.73
N GLU A 159 -8.91 -2.60 -12.80
CA GLU A 159 -8.12 -3.65 -13.47
C GLU A 159 -6.94 -4.15 -12.62
N GLY A 160 -6.41 -3.31 -11.72
CA GLY A 160 -5.38 -3.69 -10.75
C GLY A 160 -5.95 -4.62 -9.67
N LEU A 161 -7.09 -4.26 -9.11
CA LEU A 161 -7.79 -5.06 -8.10
C LEU A 161 -8.17 -6.44 -8.63
N ASN A 162 -8.72 -6.52 -9.85
CA ASN A 162 -9.09 -7.80 -10.47
C ASN A 162 -7.88 -8.72 -10.75
N LYS A 163 -6.66 -8.20 -10.68
CA LYS A 163 -5.41 -8.94 -10.90
C LYS A 163 -4.53 -9.00 -9.64
N THR A 164 -5.11 -8.85 -8.45
CA THR A 164 -4.40 -8.91 -7.16
C THR A 164 -3.18 -7.98 -7.07
N ALA A 165 -3.18 -6.87 -7.81
CA ALA A 165 -1.99 -6.03 -7.96
C ALA A 165 -1.58 -5.40 -6.62
N LEU A 166 -2.55 -5.09 -5.77
CA LEU A 166 -2.32 -4.49 -4.47
C LEU A 166 -1.76 -5.51 -3.47
N GLU A 167 -2.26 -6.75 -3.49
CA GLU A 167 -1.74 -7.88 -2.71
C GLU A 167 -0.30 -8.22 -3.11
N ASP A 168 -0.02 -8.30 -4.42
CA ASP A 168 1.31 -8.57 -4.95
C ASP A 168 2.30 -7.46 -4.57
N PHE A 169 1.85 -6.20 -4.66
CA PHE A 169 2.65 -5.04 -4.26
C PHE A 169 2.96 -5.07 -2.76
N HIS A 170 1.97 -5.34 -1.92
CA HIS A 170 2.15 -5.46 -0.47
C HIS A 170 3.11 -6.59 -0.11
N THR A 171 2.92 -7.76 -0.72
CA THR A 171 3.80 -8.92 -0.56
C THR A 171 5.23 -8.53 -0.92
N LYS A 172 5.44 -7.98 -2.12
CA LYS A 172 6.77 -7.52 -2.55
C LYS A 172 7.39 -6.51 -1.57
N LYS A 173 6.60 -5.56 -1.04
CA LYS A 173 7.05 -4.59 -0.04
C LYS A 173 7.49 -5.28 1.26
N GLN A 174 6.77 -6.31 1.71
CA GLN A 174 7.14 -7.08 2.90
C GLN A 174 8.43 -7.87 2.69
N PHE A 175 8.58 -8.57 1.55
CA PHE A 175 9.80 -9.31 1.20
C PHE A 175 11.03 -8.40 1.08
N LEU A 176 10.86 -7.16 0.63
CA LEU A 176 11.93 -6.17 0.52
C LEU A 176 12.17 -5.38 1.82
N SER A 177 11.43 -5.67 2.89
CA SER A 177 11.65 -5.00 4.17
C SER A 177 13.00 -5.36 4.76
N LYS A 178 13.64 -4.40 5.43
CA LYS A 178 14.96 -4.61 6.08
C LYS A 178 14.94 -5.80 7.03
N HIS A 179 13.85 -5.98 7.77
CA HIS A 179 13.69 -7.08 8.74
C HIS A 179 13.58 -8.44 8.04
N PHE A 180 12.78 -8.54 6.96
CA PHE A 180 12.65 -9.79 6.21
C PHE A 180 13.98 -10.19 5.56
N LEU A 181 14.65 -9.24 4.88
CA LEU A 181 15.96 -9.48 4.29
C LEU A 181 17.01 -9.85 5.34
N GLY A 182 16.98 -9.20 6.51
CA GLY A 182 17.85 -9.54 7.64
C GLY A 182 17.63 -10.97 8.13
N ALA A 183 16.38 -11.39 8.31
CA ALA A 183 16.04 -12.76 8.70
C ALA A 183 16.48 -13.79 7.65
N VAL A 184 16.27 -13.51 6.35
CA VAL A 184 16.74 -14.36 5.26
C VAL A 184 18.27 -14.50 5.27
N ILE A 185 19.02 -13.41 5.48
CA ILE A 185 20.49 -13.44 5.56
C ILE A 185 20.96 -14.33 6.72
N LEU A 186 20.21 -14.39 7.83
CA LEU A 186 20.52 -15.18 9.02
C LEU A 186 19.95 -16.62 8.99
N SER A 187 19.25 -17.00 7.92
CA SER A 187 18.71 -18.36 7.73
C SER A 187 19.84 -19.38 7.56
N ASP A 188 19.58 -20.63 7.96
CA ASP A 188 20.59 -21.68 7.89
C ASP A 188 21.08 -21.92 6.45
N ASP A 189 20.20 -21.88 5.46
CA ASP A 189 20.55 -22.08 4.04
C ASP A 189 21.52 -21.01 3.52
N VAL A 190 21.27 -19.74 3.85
CA VAL A 190 22.13 -18.62 3.43
C VAL A 190 23.46 -18.66 4.17
N LEU A 191 23.44 -18.91 5.50
CA LEU A 191 24.66 -19.08 6.28
C LEU A 191 25.50 -20.25 5.78
N ASP A 192 24.85 -21.36 5.40
CA ASP A 192 25.50 -22.51 4.79
C ASP A 192 26.18 -22.16 3.47
N TYR A 193 25.51 -21.36 2.64
CA TYR A 193 26.07 -20.90 1.38
C TYR A 193 27.29 -20.00 1.62
N ILE A 194 27.19 -19.04 2.54
CA ILE A 194 28.31 -18.16 2.94
C ILE A 194 29.49 -19.01 3.45
N ARG A 195 29.23 -19.96 4.36
CA ARG A 195 30.24 -20.89 4.90
C ARG A 195 30.95 -21.67 3.80
N LYS A 196 30.18 -22.28 2.89
CA LYS A 196 30.73 -23.06 1.75
C LYS A 196 31.56 -22.18 0.82
N TYR A 197 31.11 -20.94 0.58
CA TYR A 197 31.85 -19.98 -0.24
C TYR A 197 33.17 -19.56 0.41
N LEU A 198 33.17 -19.21 1.70
CA LEU A 198 34.39 -18.87 2.44
C LEU A 198 35.40 -20.03 2.48
N ARG A 199 34.91 -21.27 2.64
CA ARG A 199 35.77 -22.47 2.59
C ARG A 199 36.40 -22.71 1.22
N LYS A 200 35.75 -22.29 0.12
CA LYS A 200 36.37 -22.33 -1.21
C LYS A 200 37.51 -21.32 -1.34
N LEU A 201 37.42 -20.18 -0.66
CA LEU A 201 38.49 -19.17 -0.65
C LEU A 201 39.68 -19.61 0.22
N ASN A 202 39.40 -20.31 1.33
CA ASN A 202 40.44 -20.91 2.17
C ASN A 202 39.94 -22.23 2.78
N SER A 203 40.49 -23.34 2.30
CA SER A 203 40.06 -24.71 2.66
C SER A 203 40.49 -25.15 4.05
N GLU A 204 41.47 -24.47 4.66
CA GLU A 204 42.01 -24.80 5.99
C GLU A 204 41.16 -24.21 7.11
N ILE A 205 40.36 -23.17 6.82
CA ILE A 205 39.51 -22.52 7.82
C ILE A 205 38.27 -23.37 8.08
N LYS A 206 38.06 -23.70 9.37
CA LYS A 206 36.81 -24.28 9.86
C LYS A 206 35.92 -23.16 10.37
N LEU A 207 34.77 -22.99 9.73
CA LEU A 207 33.72 -22.05 10.16
C LEU A 207 32.45 -22.82 10.50
N GLU A 208 31.78 -22.39 11.55
CA GLU A 208 30.48 -22.89 11.98
C GLU A 208 29.40 -21.83 11.71
N ASN A 209 28.18 -22.27 11.38
CA ASN A 209 27.09 -21.35 11.07
C ASN A 209 26.75 -20.45 12.27
N ASP A 210 26.88 -20.94 13.50
CA ASP A 210 26.62 -20.13 14.70
C ASP A 210 27.63 -18.98 14.86
N SER A 211 28.91 -19.24 14.56
CA SER A 211 29.94 -18.19 14.55
C SER A 211 29.64 -17.13 13.47
N LEU A 212 29.21 -17.57 12.28
CA LEU A 212 28.82 -16.66 11.19
C LEU A 212 27.57 -15.85 11.53
N ARG A 213 26.54 -16.51 12.08
CA ARG A 213 25.30 -15.86 12.53
C ARG A 213 25.61 -14.75 13.51
N LYS A 214 26.43 -15.04 14.53
CA LYS A 214 26.84 -14.06 15.54
C LYS A 214 27.54 -12.87 14.90
N ALA A 215 28.60 -13.11 14.13
CA ALA A 215 29.36 -12.04 13.47
C ALA A 215 28.47 -11.18 12.54
N ILE A 216 27.60 -11.80 11.75
CA ILE A 216 26.69 -11.06 10.86
C ILE A 216 25.67 -10.25 11.68
N SER A 217 25.10 -10.82 12.73
CA SER A 217 24.10 -10.13 13.55
C SER A 217 24.68 -8.99 14.40
N GLU A 218 25.90 -9.15 14.93
CA GLU A 218 26.50 -8.19 15.87
C GLU A 218 27.34 -7.13 15.15
N ASP A 219 28.06 -7.50 14.10
CA ASP A 219 29.08 -6.64 13.48
C ASP A 219 28.67 -6.10 12.09
N VAL A 220 27.73 -6.76 11.39
CA VAL A 220 27.35 -6.40 10.01
C VAL A 220 25.97 -5.77 9.94
N LEU A 221 24.96 -6.39 10.56
CA LEU A 221 23.59 -5.90 10.57
C LEU A 221 23.42 -4.82 11.65
N LYS A 222 22.77 -3.72 11.28
CA LYS A 222 22.36 -2.71 12.26
C LYS A 222 21.33 -3.31 13.23
N ARG A 223 21.39 -2.94 14.51
CA ARG A 223 20.45 -3.43 15.55
C ARG A 223 18.98 -3.30 15.15
N GLU A 224 18.61 -2.18 14.53
CA GLU A 224 17.26 -1.90 14.03
C GLU A 224 16.73 -2.91 12.98
N ILE A 225 17.59 -3.75 12.38
CA ILE A 225 17.20 -4.81 11.45
C ILE A 225 16.71 -6.05 12.21
N LEU A 226 17.23 -6.26 13.42
CA LEU A 226 16.97 -7.46 14.23
C LEU A 226 15.80 -7.27 15.20
N GLU A 227 15.51 -6.03 15.60
CA GLU A 227 14.51 -5.68 16.61
C GLU A 227 13.07 -5.51 16.06
N GLY A 228 12.82 -5.84 14.79
CA GLY A 228 11.49 -5.70 14.19
C GLY A 228 10.54 -6.85 14.52
N GLU A 229 9.26 -6.54 14.80
CA GLU A 229 8.18 -7.50 15.12
C GLU A 229 7.97 -8.60 14.05
N LYS A 230 8.39 -8.35 12.80
CA LYS A 230 8.31 -9.31 11.68
C LYS A 230 9.49 -10.29 11.57
N SER A 231 10.47 -10.23 12.47
CA SER A 231 11.61 -11.15 12.48
C SER A 231 11.21 -12.61 12.78
N VAL A 232 10.02 -12.83 13.36
CA VAL A 232 9.58 -14.13 13.85
C VAL A 232 8.96 -15.01 12.73
N ASP A 233 8.31 -14.43 11.71
CA ASP A 233 7.62 -15.24 10.69
C ASP A 233 8.54 -15.84 9.61
N ALA A 234 9.68 -15.21 9.33
CA ALA A 234 10.68 -15.76 8.39
C ALA A 234 11.44 -16.98 8.95
N SER A 235 11.31 -17.27 10.26
CA SER A 235 11.94 -18.44 10.90
C SER A 235 11.13 -19.74 10.76
N LYS A 236 9.95 -19.69 10.11
CA LYS A 236 9.00 -20.82 9.99
C LYS A 236 8.84 -21.39 8.58
N SER A 237 9.58 -20.89 7.60
CA SER A 237 9.56 -21.38 6.21
C SER A 237 10.88 -22.03 5.83
#